data_AF-W7D6H5-F1
#
_entry.id   AF-W7D6H5-F1
#
_cell.length_a   1.000
_cell.length_b   1.000
_cell.length_c   1.000
_cell.angle_alpha   90.00
_cell.angle_beta   90.00
_cell.angle_gamma   90.00
#
_symmetry.space_group_name_H-M   'P 1'
#
loop_
_entity.id
_entity.type
_entity.pdbx_description
1 polymer ?
#
loop_
_entity_poly.entity_id
_entity_poly.type
_entity_poly.pdbx_seq_one_letter_code
_entity_poly.pdbx_strand_id
1 'polypeptide(L)'
;MKAGQVIDRYGDPFGKFTSPVENGKILEYDTRGLPYPESVKPYYQYKVMKDINLENVKEAFGKLDMGAQRKLLESMKDYKFTFEDIASPQQGKIAEVFGAGGGSQIQLGTVVDWYEKLGLLKEVK
;
A
#
# COMPACT_ATOMS: atom_id res chain seq x y z
N MET A 1 -0.70 -7.40 -7.63
CA MET A 1 -1.90 -6.54 -7.79
C MET A 1 -1.98 -6.09 -9.24
N LYS A 2 -3.19 -5.91 -9.77
CA LYS A 2 -3.46 -5.59 -11.18
C LYS A 2 -3.87 -4.14 -11.36
N ALA A 3 -3.51 -3.56 -12.51
CA ALA A 3 -3.95 -2.23 -12.90
C ALA A 3 -5.48 -2.11 -12.80
N GLY A 4 -5.96 -0.97 -12.30
CA GLY A 4 -7.37 -0.69 -12.09
C GLY A 4 -7.93 -1.14 -10.74
N GLN A 5 -7.26 -2.05 -10.01
CA GLN A 5 -7.66 -2.39 -8.64
C GLN A 5 -7.64 -1.15 -7.73
N VAL A 6 -8.53 -1.12 -6.74
CA VAL A 6 -8.61 -0.07 -5.73
C VAL A 6 -8.31 -0.67 -4.37
N ILE A 7 -7.51 0.04 -3.59
CA ILE A 7 -7.24 -0.27 -2.18
C ILE A 7 -7.54 0.95 -1.33
N ASP A 8 -7.83 0.74 -0.06
CA ASP A 8 -8.05 1.82 0.89
C ASP A 8 -7.21 1.65 2.16
N ARG A 9 -7.15 2.71 2.96
CA ARG A 9 -6.44 2.72 4.24
C ARG A 9 -6.99 3.81 5.15
N TYR A 10 -7.02 3.51 6.45
CA TYR A 10 -7.08 4.52 7.50
C TYR A 10 -5.66 4.81 7.99
N GLY A 11 -5.22 6.07 7.92
CA GLY A 11 -3.90 6.52 8.35
C GLY A 11 -3.03 7.10 7.23
N ASP A 12 -1.92 7.70 7.64
CA ASP A 12 -0.97 8.37 6.74
C ASP A 12 -0.31 7.40 5.73
N PRO A 13 0.25 7.93 4.63
CA PRO A 13 0.88 7.13 3.57
C PRO A 13 2.25 6.54 3.96
N PHE A 14 2.73 6.77 5.19
CA PHE A 14 3.97 6.16 5.70
C PHE A 14 3.76 4.76 6.30
N GLY A 15 2.54 4.24 6.26
CA GLY A 15 2.27 2.82 6.50
C GLY A 15 2.23 1.99 5.22
N LYS A 16 2.33 0.67 5.38
CA LYS A 16 2.35 -0.32 4.29
C LYS A 16 1.13 -1.24 4.23
N PHE A 17 0.18 -1.12 5.17
CA PHE A 17 -1.01 -1.95 5.23
C PHE A 17 -2.22 -1.23 4.65
N THR A 18 -2.95 -1.91 3.79
CA THR A 18 -4.15 -1.44 3.09
C THR A 18 -5.21 -2.54 3.08
N SER A 19 -6.43 -2.21 2.68
CA SER A 19 -7.48 -3.20 2.44
C SER A 19 -7.97 -3.12 1.00
N PRO A 20 -8.41 -4.25 0.39
CA PRO A 20 -8.98 -4.23 -0.95
C PRO A 20 -10.35 -3.52 -0.95
N VAL A 21 -10.63 -2.77 -2.01
CA VAL A 21 -11.96 -2.23 -2.32
C VAL A 21 -12.50 -3.00 -3.52
N GLU A 22 -13.32 -4.01 -3.24
CA GLU A 22 -13.85 -4.92 -4.27
C GLU A 22 -15.23 -4.46 -4.70
N ASN A 23 -15.44 -4.30 -6.01
CA ASN A 23 -16.71 -3.83 -6.59
C ASN A 23 -17.21 -2.51 -5.97
N GLY A 24 -16.28 -1.63 -5.58
CA GLY A 24 -16.60 -0.35 -4.93
C GLY A 24 -17.02 -0.45 -3.45
N LYS A 25 -17.01 -1.66 -2.87
CA LYS A 25 -17.34 -1.87 -1.47
C LYS A 25 -16.07 -1.82 -0.61
N ILE A 26 -16.09 -0.93 0.37
CA ILE A 26 -15.05 -0.82 1.40
C ILE A 26 -15.31 -1.85 2.50
N LEU A 27 -14.27 -2.37 3.14
CA LEU A 27 -14.44 -3.25 4.29
C LEU A 27 -14.96 -2.46 5.49
N GLU A 28 -15.88 -3.08 6.25
CA GLU A 28 -16.39 -2.56 7.52
C GLU A 28 -15.22 -2.29 8.48
N TYR A 29 -15.31 -1.19 9.23
CA TYR A 29 -14.21 -0.71 10.08
C TYR A 29 -13.73 -1.76 11.08
N ASP A 30 -14.65 -2.43 11.77
CA ASP A 30 -14.36 -3.42 12.81
C ASP A 30 -13.77 -4.75 12.28
N THR A 31 -13.58 -4.86 10.96
CA THR A 31 -12.87 -6.00 10.37
C THR A 31 -11.38 -5.74 10.21
N ARG A 32 -10.92 -4.52 10.51
CA ARG A 32 -9.56 -4.03 10.19
C ARG A 32 -8.55 -4.18 11.32
N GLY A 33 -8.97 -4.60 12.52
CA GLY A 33 -8.07 -4.83 13.65
C GLY A 33 -7.27 -3.58 14.06
N LEU A 34 -7.89 -2.40 14.00
CA LEU A 34 -7.25 -1.12 14.33
C LEU A 34 -7.43 -0.79 15.83
N PRO A 35 -6.41 -0.22 16.50
CA PRO A 35 -6.46 0.06 17.94
C PRO A 35 -7.20 1.35 18.30
N TYR A 36 -7.72 2.08 17.31
CA TYR A 36 -8.36 3.38 17.48
C TYR A 36 -9.75 3.37 16.84
N PRO A 37 -10.65 4.29 17.21
CA PRO A 37 -11.93 4.50 16.53
C PRO A 37 -11.78 5.05 15.11
N GLU A 38 -12.79 4.81 14.26
CA GLU A 38 -12.81 5.24 12.84
C GLU A 38 -12.54 6.73 12.64
N SER A 39 -13.08 7.58 13.53
CA SER A 39 -12.99 9.03 13.42
C SER A 39 -11.59 9.61 13.65
N VAL A 40 -10.61 8.81 14.10
CA VAL A 40 -9.30 9.32 14.54
C VAL A 40 -8.30 9.44 13.39
N LYS A 41 -8.38 8.57 12.39
CA LYS A 41 -7.42 8.55 11.28
C LYS A 41 -8.09 8.97 9.98
N PRO A 42 -7.40 9.75 9.14
CA PRO A 42 -7.90 10.08 7.81
C PRO A 42 -8.05 8.81 6.98
N TYR A 43 -9.02 8.83 6.07
CA TYR A 43 -9.33 7.75 5.15
C TYR A 43 -8.86 8.13 3.75
N TYR A 44 -8.23 7.18 3.06
CA TYR A 44 -7.75 7.35 1.70
C TYR A 44 -8.07 6.15 0.82
N GLN A 45 -8.30 6.39 -0.47
CA GLN A 45 -8.33 5.35 -1.50
C GLN A 45 -7.26 5.58 -2.55
N TYR A 46 -6.68 4.48 -3.02
CA TYR A 46 -5.64 4.48 -4.04
C TYR A 46 -6.02 3.55 -5.18
N LYS A 47 -5.83 4.02 -6.41
CA LYS A 47 -5.97 3.19 -7.61
C LYS A 47 -4.61 2.67 -8.05
N VAL A 48 -4.55 1.38 -8.37
CA VAL A 48 -3.39 0.75 -8.98
C VAL A 48 -3.30 1.20 -10.43
N MET A 49 -2.22 1.90 -10.78
CA MET A 49 -2.05 2.54 -12.09
C MET A 49 -1.45 1.59 -13.13
N LYS A 50 -0.60 0.67 -12.68
CA LYS A 50 0.03 -0.39 -13.48
C LYS A 50 0.05 -1.69 -12.68
N ASP A 51 0.14 -2.83 -13.37
CA ASP A 51 0.37 -4.11 -12.71
C ASP A 51 1.59 -4.02 -11.77
N ILE A 52 1.42 -4.35 -10.50
CA ILE A 52 2.52 -4.37 -9.54
C ILE A 52 3.28 -5.67 -9.77
N ASN A 53 4.42 -5.54 -10.43
CA ASN A 53 5.36 -6.60 -10.78
C ASN A 53 6.78 -6.00 -10.92
N LEU A 54 7.80 -6.86 -11.02
CA LEU A 54 9.19 -6.41 -11.01
C LEU A 54 9.56 -5.52 -12.20
N GLU A 55 8.99 -5.79 -13.37
CA GLU A 55 9.21 -5.02 -14.59
C GLU A 55 8.73 -3.57 -14.42
N ASN A 56 7.47 -3.38 -14.03
CA ASN A 56 6.88 -2.05 -13.84
C ASN A 56 7.53 -1.29 -12.69
N VAL A 57 7.98 -1.98 -11.63
CA VAL A 57 8.74 -1.36 -10.53
C VAL A 57 10.08 -0.83 -11.02
N LYS A 58 10.83 -1.61 -11.80
CA LYS A 58 12.12 -1.18 -12.37
C LYS A 58 11.95 -0.06 -13.39
N GLU A 59 10.91 -0.14 -14.23
CA GLU A 59 10.57 0.93 -15.17
C GLU A 59 10.24 2.23 -14.45
N ALA A 60 9.42 2.17 -13.40
CA ALA A 60 9.07 3.31 -12.56
C ALA A 60 10.30 3.92 -11.87
N PHE A 61 11.17 3.08 -11.30
CA PHE A 61 12.43 3.52 -10.70
C PHE A 61 13.31 4.26 -11.73
N GLY A 62 13.42 3.75 -12.95
CA GLY A 62 14.20 4.38 -14.02
C GLY A 62 13.68 5.76 -14.46
N LYS A 63 12.42 6.09 -14.15
CA LYS A 63 11.78 7.38 -14.46
C LYS A 63 11.89 8.40 -13.34
N LEU A 64 12.28 7.99 -12.14
CA LEU A 64 12.56 8.90 -11.03
C LEU A 64 13.78 9.78 -11.34
N ASP A 65 13.81 10.99 -10.80
CA ASP A 65 15.03 11.79 -10.80
C ASP A 65 16.11 11.15 -9.92
N MET A 66 17.37 11.52 -10.15
CA MET A 66 18.52 10.95 -9.45
C MET A 66 18.44 11.10 -7.92
N GLY A 67 17.84 12.18 -7.43
CA GLY A 67 17.65 12.44 -6.00
C GLY A 67 16.63 11.47 -5.39
N ALA A 68 15.49 11.26 -6.05
CA ALA A 68 14.47 10.32 -5.66
C ALA A 68 14.95 8.87 -5.74
N GLN A 69 15.71 8.50 -6.78
CA GLN A 69 16.36 7.20 -6.89
C GLN A 69 17.27 6.92 -5.70
N ARG A 70 18.15 7.87 -5.36
CA ARG A 70 19.07 7.74 -4.22
C ARG A 70 18.30 7.56 -2.90
N LYS A 71 17.26 8.36 -2.66
CA LYS A 71 16.41 8.25 -1.46
C LYS A 71 15.71 6.89 -1.35
N LEU A 72 15.24 6.35 -2.47
CA LEU A 72 14.61 5.02 -2.48
C LEU A 72 15.65 3.94 -2.16
N LEU A 73 16.83 3.98 -2.77
CA LEU A 73 17.91 3.03 -2.49
C LEU A 73 18.40 3.11 -1.03
N GLU A 74 18.49 4.33 -0.46
CA GLU A 74 18.77 4.53 0.96
C GLU A 74 17.67 3.92 1.83
N SER A 75 16.40 4.17 1.52
CA SER A 75 15.26 3.56 2.23
C SER A 75 15.29 2.02 2.14
N MET A 76 15.58 1.45 0.97
CA MET A 76 15.73 0.01 0.77
C MET A 76 16.82 -0.57 1.67
N LYS A 77 17.96 0.13 1.80
CA LYS A 77 19.08 -0.26 2.67
C LYS A 77 18.70 -0.17 4.15
N ASP A 78 18.04 0.90 4.57
CA ASP A 78 17.73 1.18 5.97
C ASP A 78 16.61 0.27 6.50
N TYR A 79 15.56 0.09 5.69
CA TYR A 79 14.39 -0.71 6.05
C TYR A 79 14.40 -2.14 5.51
N LYS A 80 15.50 -2.55 4.86
CA LYS A 80 15.76 -3.92 4.39
C LYS A 80 14.67 -4.47 3.47
N PHE A 81 14.30 -3.70 2.45
CA PHE A 81 13.39 -4.17 1.38
C PHE A 81 14.03 -4.03 0.00
N THR A 82 13.57 -4.82 -0.96
CA THR A 82 14.08 -4.85 -2.33
C THR A 82 13.00 -4.46 -3.35
N PHE A 83 13.36 -4.41 -4.64
CA PHE A 83 12.37 -4.20 -5.70
C PHE A 83 11.40 -5.38 -5.79
N GLU A 84 11.86 -6.59 -5.48
CA GLU A 84 11.03 -7.79 -5.42
C GLU A 84 9.96 -7.67 -4.33
N ASP A 85 10.28 -7.07 -3.18
CA ASP A 85 9.28 -6.78 -2.13
C ASP A 85 8.23 -5.79 -2.63
N ILE A 86 8.65 -4.69 -3.27
CA ILE A 86 7.71 -3.70 -3.86
C ILE A 86 6.80 -4.39 -4.89
N ALA A 87 7.37 -5.28 -5.71
CA ALA A 87 6.70 -6.02 -6.76
C ALA A 87 5.77 -7.13 -6.25
N SER A 88 5.88 -7.54 -4.98
CA SER A 88 5.19 -8.71 -4.44
C SER A 88 4.35 -8.39 -3.19
N PRO A 89 3.36 -7.48 -3.25
CA PRO A 89 2.43 -7.28 -2.14
C PRO A 89 1.78 -8.58 -1.69
N GLN A 90 1.71 -8.77 -0.38
CA GLN A 90 1.15 -9.97 0.25
C GLN A 90 -0.30 -9.71 0.66
N GLN A 91 -1.18 -10.67 0.40
CA GLN A 91 -2.58 -10.61 0.82
C GLN A 91 -2.85 -11.67 1.89
N GLY A 92 -3.60 -11.30 2.92
CA GLY A 92 -3.92 -12.21 4.01
C GLY A 92 -5.14 -11.78 4.81
N LYS A 93 -5.53 -12.63 5.76
CA LYS A 93 -6.58 -12.31 6.74
C LYS A 93 -6.00 -11.54 7.92
N ILE A 94 -6.77 -10.57 8.39
CA ILE A 94 -6.46 -9.82 9.60
C ILE A 94 -6.88 -10.68 10.79
N ALA A 95 -5.94 -10.99 11.68
CA ALA A 95 -6.24 -11.68 12.92
C ALA A 95 -7.12 -10.80 13.83
N GLU A 96 -7.89 -11.41 14.72
CA GLU A 96 -8.65 -10.66 15.72
C GLU A 96 -7.70 -10.03 16.74
N VAL A 97 -7.66 -8.69 16.76
CA VAL A 97 -6.84 -7.87 17.64
C VAL A 97 -7.61 -6.61 18.03
N PHE A 98 -7.42 -6.13 19.25
CA PHE A 98 -8.17 -4.97 19.78
C PHE A 98 -9.70 -5.15 19.73
N GLY A 99 -10.19 -6.40 19.77
CA GLY A 99 -11.62 -6.73 19.69
C GLY A 99 -12.23 -6.67 18.29
N ALA A 100 -11.40 -6.54 17.25
CA ALA A 100 -11.79 -6.37 15.85
C ALA A 100 -10.90 -7.21 14.91
N GLY A 101 -11.38 -7.59 13.74
CA GLY A 101 -10.59 -8.38 12.77
C GLY A 101 -11.42 -9.24 11.82
N GLY A 102 -10.76 -10.19 11.14
CA GLY A 102 -11.39 -11.10 10.18
C GLY A 102 -11.51 -10.55 8.75
N GLY A 103 -11.21 -9.26 8.55
CA GLY A 103 -11.11 -8.63 7.23
C GLY A 103 -9.94 -9.15 6.41
N SER A 104 -9.90 -8.76 5.14
CA SER A 104 -8.76 -9.00 4.25
C SER A 104 -7.84 -7.78 4.26
N GLN A 105 -6.52 -8.00 4.28
CA GLN A 105 -5.53 -6.94 4.14
C GLN A 105 -4.54 -7.24 3.02
N ILE A 106 -3.95 -6.18 2.50
CA ILE A 106 -2.80 -6.22 1.60
C ILE A 106 -1.64 -5.48 2.28
N GLN A 107 -0.55 -6.19 2.50
CA GLN A 107 0.72 -5.63 2.93
C GLN A 107 1.59 -5.35 1.70
N LEU A 108 1.87 -4.07 1.48
CA LEU A 108 2.81 -3.60 0.47
C LEU A 108 4.26 -3.89 0.89
N GLY A 109 5.17 -3.95 -0.08
CA GLY A 109 6.60 -4.18 0.16
C GLY A 109 7.29 -3.00 0.84
N THR A 110 6.73 -1.81 0.72
CA THR A 110 7.16 -0.57 1.38
C THR A 110 5.95 0.33 1.63
N VAL A 111 6.17 1.54 2.11
CA VAL A 111 5.11 2.50 2.45
C VAL A 111 4.36 2.99 1.20
N VAL A 112 3.08 3.36 1.36
CA VAL A 112 2.23 3.84 0.24
C VAL A 112 2.86 5.03 -0.49
N ASP A 113 3.49 5.96 0.23
CA ASP A 113 4.17 7.12 -0.34
C ASP A 113 5.21 6.74 -1.41
N TRP A 114 5.93 5.63 -1.24
CA TRP A 114 6.86 5.16 -2.28
C TRP A 114 6.15 4.60 -3.51
N TYR A 115 5.02 3.92 -3.33
CA TYR A 115 4.22 3.44 -4.46
C TYR A 115 3.62 4.60 -5.26
N GLU A 116 3.23 5.70 -4.60
CA GLU A 116 2.77 6.91 -5.27
C GLU A 116 3.88 7.63 -6.02
N LYS A 117 5.06 7.79 -5.40
CA LYS A 117 6.25 8.37 -6.05
C LYS A 117 6.69 7.57 -7.27
N LEU A 118 6.58 6.24 -7.21
CA LEU A 118 6.82 5.34 -8.35
C LEU A 118 5.68 5.36 -9.38
N GLY A 119 4.58 6.09 -9.12
CA GLY A 119 3.42 6.13 -10.02
C GLY A 119 2.71 4.78 -10.16
N LEU A 120 2.90 3.87 -9.22
CA LEU A 120 2.24 2.55 -9.17
C LEU A 120 0.87 2.65 -8.50
N LEU A 121 0.75 3.56 -7.53
CA LEU A 121 -0.50 3.97 -6.91
C LEU A 121 -0.79 5.44 -7.20
N LYS A 122 -2.06 5.81 -7.15
CA LYS A 122 -2.52 7.20 -7.20
C LYS A 122 -3.70 7.36 -6.24
N GLU A 123 -3.62 8.30 -5.32
CA GLU A 123 -4.77 8.70 -4.49
C GLU A 123 -5.94 9.15 -5.37
N VAL A 124 -7.15 8.66 -5.06
CA VAL A 124 -8.38 8.98 -5.78
C VAL A 124 -9.49 9.52 -4.87
N LYS A 125 -9.32 9.41 -3.55
CA LYS A 125 -10.24 9.93 -2.55
C LYS A 125 -9.57 10.04 -1.19
#